data_AF-A0A955AZF0-F1
#
_entry.id   AF-A0A955AZF0-F1
#
_cell.length_a   1.000
_cell.length_b   1.000
_cell.length_c   1.000
_cell.angle_alpha   90.00
_cell.angle_beta   90.00
_cell.angle_gamma   90.00
#
_symmetry.space_group_name_H-M   'P 1'
#
loop_
_entity.id
_entity.type
_entity.pdbx_description
1 polymer ?
#
loop_
_entity_poly.entity_id
_entity_poly.type
_entity_poly.pdbx_seq_one_letter_code
_entity_poly.pdbx_strand_id
1 'polypeptide(L)'
;SMLAGGGFYRYFVNDKSYVALWEHIVSDPDRRWRAYAALRLAAYGNRTELKDFDQAILDAFEVARQREADESEEKPDPFTGQRQPLMDMLLSQFAAVSLLIKQDKADALIEAVQASDEADRGRRWGMLVRVADFVNVLKQKKRLEDLFAFAEQEQDVATRGQYLQSLFSSSAAVDALIEDGRYEQLFRVAEQFPDESQRPRLFASFAVNPKAIERLLKDGKLELIVSLPGKLDAGNQRNFYQQAFGIEPLMEAIIDKDKFKEICQPLLETKDRYSAGMAVQRLVYNGKAIERLRDKQQLDQLMALLAADQAGYGMQVLFQSFGSGRPNVVQILLDAGHFDGLLKLIQDNEQPSNRAQYLGR
;
A
#
# COMPACT_ATOMS: atom_id res chain seq x y z
N SER A 1 -17.08 -11.88 38.88
CA SER A 1 -15.67 -12.29 39.09
C SER A 1 -15.15 -13.31 38.06
N MET A 2 -16.00 -14.03 37.31
CA MET A 2 -15.55 -15.04 36.34
C MET A 2 -14.95 -14.51 35.02
N LEU A 3 -15.15 -13.23 34.65
CA LEU A 3 -14.70 -12.66 33.36
C LEU A 3 -13.30 -12.00 33.38
N ALA A 4 -12.63 -11.95 34.53
CA ALA A 4 -11.37 -11.22 34.70
C ALA A 4 -10.11 -11.97 34.20
N GLY A 5 -10.24 -13.21 33.73
CA GLY A 5 -9.14 -13.96 33.13
C GLY A 5 -9.21 -13.88 31.61
N GLY A 6 -8.34 -13.09 30.97
CA GLY A 6 -8.29 -12.85 29.52
C GLY A 6 -8.17 -14.06 28.58
N GLY A 7 -8.30 -15.29 29.08
CA GLY A 7 -8.31 -16.54 28.31
C GLY A 7 -9.68 -17.01 27.81
N PHE A 8 -10.80 -16.44 28.29
CA PHE A 8 -12.14 -16.97 27.97
C PHE A 8 -12.58 -16.76 26.52
N TYR A 9 -12.09 -15.72 25.84
CA TYR A 9 -12.51 -15.42 24.47
C TYR A 9 -12.05 -16.45 23.43
N ARG A 10 -11.07 -17.30 23.77
CA ARG A 10 -10.62 -18.41 22.90
C ARG A 10 -11.58 -19.59 22.86
N TYR A 11 -12.64 -19.60 23.67
CA TYR A 11 -13.60 -20.71 23.76
C TYR A 11 -14.92 -20.45 23.03
N PHE A 12 -15.10 -19.29 22.38
CA PHE A 12 -16.29 -19.02 21.57
C PHE A 12 -16.08 -19.54 20.15
N VAL A 13 -16.49 -20.78 19.92
CA VAL A 13 -16.23 -21.52 18.66
C VAL A 13 -17.37 -21.37 17.65
N ASN A 14 -18.49 -20.72 18.01
CA ASN A 14 -19.65 -20.56 17.14
C ASN A 14 -20.48 -19.29 17.44
N ASP A 15 -21.26 -18.86 16.45
CA ASP A 15 -22.09 -17.64 16.48
C ASP A 15 -23.06 -17.58 17.66
N LYS A 16 -23.64 -18.72 18.07
CA LYS A 16 -24.59 -18.76 19.21
C LYS A 16 -23.92 -18.39 20.54
N SER A 17 -22.69 -18.88 20.76
CA SER A 17 -21.94 -18.54 21.96
C SER A 17 -21.50 -17.07 21.97
N TYR A 18 -21.31 -16.47 20.79
CA TYR A 18 -21.07 -15.02 20.65
C TYR A 18 -22.30 -14.19 21.00
N VAL A 19 -23.48 -14.56 20.48
CA VAL A 19 -24.75 -13.88 20.79
C VAL A 19 -25.07 -13.97 22.29
N ALA A 20 -24.94 -15.14 22.91
CA ALA A 20 -25.21 -15.31 24.34
C ALA A 20 -24.25 -14.49 25.23
N LEU A 21 -22.97 -14.42 24.85
CA LEU A 21 -22.00 -13.56 25.53
C LEU A 21 -22.38 -12.08 25.39
N TRP A 22 -22.80 -11.67 24.20
CA TRP A 22 -23.26 -10.32 23.93
C TRP A 22 -24.46 -9.92 24.78
N GLU A 23 -25.49 -10.77 24.85
CA GLU A 23 -26.66 -10.54 25.70
C GLU A 23 -26.27 -10.38 27.17
N HIS A 24 -25.32 -11.18 27.64
CA HIS A 24 -24.79 -11.04 28.99
C HIS A 24 -24.08 -9.70 29.20
N ILE A 25 -23.22 -9.29 28.27
CA ILE A 25 -22.51 -8.00 28.32
C ILE A 25 -23.48 -6.81 28.31
N VAL A 26 -24.46 -6.81 27.40
CA VAL A 26 -25.43 -5.72 27.27
C VAL A 26 -26.37 -5.64 28.48
N SER A 27 -26.51 -6.73 29.25
CA SER A 27 -27.25 -6.72 30.52
C SER A 27 -26.46 -6.13 31.70
N ASP A 28 -25.12 -6.03 31.63
CA ASP A 28 -24.27 -5.56 32.73
C ASP A 28 -24.36 -4.04 32.90
N PRO A 29 -24.73 -3.47 34.07
CA PRO A 29 -24.89 -2.03 34.24
C PRO A 29 -23.58 -1.21 34.08
N ASP A 30 -22.40 -1.82 34.16
CA ASP A 30 -21.13 -1.10 33.97
C ASP A 30 -20.82 -0.87 32.48
N ARG A 31 -21.07 0.36 32.01
CA ARG A 31 -20.81 0.79 30.63
C ARG A 31 -19.36 0.60 30.18
N ARG A 32 -18.38 0.59 31.10
CA ARG A 32 -16.96 0.42 30.74
C ARG A 32 -16.70 -0.99 30.20
N TRP A 33 -17.30 -2.00 30.81
CA TRP A 33 -17.17 -3.39 30.36
C TRP A 33 -17.81 -3.59 28.99
N ARG A 34 -18.97 -2.96 28.76
CA ARG A 34 -19.64 -3.00 27.46
C ARG A 34 -18.75 -2.44 26.35
N ALA A 35 -18.07 -1.33 26.58
CA ALA A 35 -17.20 -0.71 25.60
C ALA A 35 -16.06 -1.63 25.14
N TYR A 36 -15.29 -2.17 26.08
CA TYR A 36 -14.19 -3.09 25.77
C TYR A 36 -14.69 -4.36 25.10
N ALA A 37 -15.77 -4.94 25.60
CA ALA A 37 -16.29 -6.18 25.08
C ALA A 37 -16.90 -6.00 23.68
N ALA A 38 -17.59 -4.89 23.42
CA ALA A 38 -18.07 -4.51 22.09
C ALA A 38 -16.93 -4.37 21.08
N LEU A 39 -15.83 -3.70 21.45
CA LEU A 39 -14.67 -3.55 20.58
C LEU A 39 -13.93 -4.86 20.32
N ARG A 40 -13.80 -5.72 21.34
CA ARG A 40 -13.24 -7.07 21.18
C ARG A 40 -14.12 -7.91 20.26
N LEU A 41 -15.44 -7.90 20.46
CA LEU A 41 -16.40 -8.62 19.62
C LEU A 41 -16.42 -8.10 18.18
N ALA A 42 -16.26 -6.78 17.99
CA ALA A 42 -16.11 -6.16 16.68
C ALA A 42 -14.97 -6.77 15.86
N ALA A 43 -13.93 -7.27 16.53
CA ALA A 43 -12.74 -7.85 15.93
C ALA A 43 -12.90 -9.33 15.51
N TYR A 44 -13.83 -10.08 16.11
CA TYR A 44 -13.93 -11.54 15.94
C TYR A 44 -15.02 -12.03 14.97
N GLY A 45 -15.94 -11.16 14.54
CA GLY A 45 -16.80 -11.43 13.37
C GLY A 45 -18.26 -11.78 13.65
N ASN A 46 -19.05 -11.58 12.59
CA ASN A 46 -20.51 -11.62 12.38
C ASN A 46 -21.40 -10.74 13.29
N ARG A 47 -21.57 -9.48 12.87
CA ARG A 47 -22.25 -8.39 13.61
C ARG A 47 -23.76 -8.34 13.39
N THR A 48 -24.25 -8.97 12.33
CA THR A 48 -25.66 -8.85 11.89
C THR A 48 -26.65 -9.45 12.87
N GLU A 49 -26.19 -10.31 13.78
CA GLU A 49 -27.04 -10.98 14.78
C GLU A 49 -27.00 -10.29 16.16
N LEU A 50 -26.12 -9.31 16.35
CA LEU A 50 -25.95 -8.63 17.63
C LEU A 50 -26.84 -7.39 17.71
N LYS A 51 -27.97 -7.51 18.43
CA LYS A 51 -28.87 -6.39 18.71
C LYS A 51 -28.11 -5.26 19.43
N ASP A 52 -28.35 -4.01 19.04
CA ASP A 52 -27.78 -2.81 19.66
C ASP A 52 -26.24 -2.70 19.57
N PHE A 53 -25.60 -3.50 18.72
CA PHE A 53 -24.14 -3.47 18.52
C PHE A 53 -23.62 -2.09 18.11
N ASP A 54 -24.32 -1.42 17.18
CA ASP A 54 -23.92 -0.10 16.72
C ASP A 54 -23.94 0.94 17.85
N GLN A 55 -24.96 0.89 18.72
CA GLN A 55 -25.06 1.76 19.89
C GLN A 55 -23.94 1.48 20.89
N ALA A 56 -23.57 0.23 21.08
CA ALA A 56 -22.47 -0.11 21.96
C ALA A 56 -21.10 0.37 21.45
N ILE A 57 -20.89 0.42 20.12
CA ILE A 57 -19.70 1.04 19.52
C ILE A 57 -19.71 2.56 19.74
N LEU A 58 -20.87 3.21 19.61
CA LEU A 58 -21.02 4.64 19.91
C LEU A 58 -20.72 4.93 21.39
N ASP A 59 -21.27 4.14 22.30
CA ASP A 59 -21.01 4.25 23.74
C ASP A 59 -19.52 3.99 24.04
N ALA A 60 -18.90 3.02 23.38
CA ALA A 60 -17.46 2.74 23.52
C ALA A 60 -16.60 3.93 23.08
N PHE A 61 -16.97 4.58 21.98
CA PHE A 61 -16.30 5.77 21.49
C PHE A 61 -16.43 6.94 22.48
N GLU A 62 -17.62 7.21 23.02
CA GLU A 62 -17.81 8.29 24.00
C GLU A 62 -17.03 8.02 25.29
N VAL A 63 -16.99 6.77 25.77
CA VAL A 63 -16.15 6.39 26.93
C VAL A 63 -14.67 6.57 26.62
N ALA A 64 -14.21 6.19 25.43
CA ALA A 64 -12.82 6.39 25.02
C ALA A 64 -12.47 7.88 24.98
N ARG A 65 -13.32 8.71 24.36
CA ARG A 65 -13.13 10.16 24.25
C ARG A 65 -13.11 10.87 25.61
N GLN A 66 -14.01 10.50 26.52
CA GLN A 66 -14.02 11.05 27.89
C GLN A 66 -12.72 10.75 28.63
N ARG A 67 -12.16 9.55 28.46
CA ARG A 67 -10.89 9.17 29.09
C ARG A 67 -9.69 9.93 28.53
N GLU A 68 -9.69 10.25 27.24
CA GLU A 68 -8.64 11.08 26.64
C GLU A 68 -8.70 12.52 27.17
N ALA A 69 -9.88 13.00 27.55
CA ALA A 69 -10.04 14.33 28.16
C ALA A 69 -9.71 14.36 29.66
N ASP A 70 -10.00 13.26 30.37
CA ASP A 70 -9.75 13.13 31.80
C ASP A 70 -8.34 12.56 32.03
N GLU A 71 -7.32 13.42 32.14
CA GLU A 71 -5.90 13.08 32.44
C GLU A 71 -5.69 12.28 33.76
N SER A 72 -6.76 11.89 34.47
CA SER A 72 -6.69 11.23 35.78
C SER A 72 -6.62 9.70 35.67
N GLU A 73 -5.49 9.14 36.12
CA GLU A 73 -5.19 7.72 36.38
C GLU A 73 -5.98 6.69 35.54
N GLU A 74 -5.42 6.33 34.39
CA GLU A 74 -5.83 5.15 33.64
C GLU A 74 -5.74 3.87 34.51
N LYS A 75 -6.91 3.36 34.88
CA LYS A 75 -7.03 2.00 35.41
C LYS A 75 -6.74 0.99 34.28
N PRO A 76 -5.90 -0.02 34.51
CA PRO A 76 -5.53 -1.01 33.48
C PRO A 76 -6.76 -1.72 32.90
N ASP A 77 -6.65 -2.17 31.65
CA ASP A 77 -7.67 -2.99 30.97
C ASP A 77 -8.01 -4.19 31.88
N PRO A 78 -9.29 -4.40 32.21
CA PRO A 78 -9.68 -5.39 33.20
C PRO A 78 -9.54 -6.85 32.72
N PHE A 79 -9.28 -7.07 31.42
CA PHE A 79 -9.11 -8.39 30.81
C PHE A 79 -7.65 -8.79 30.64
N THR A 80 -6.80 -7.82 30.31
CA THR A 80 -5.38 -8.05 30.02
C THR A 80 -4.48 -7.60 31.17
N GLY A 81 -4.99 -6.76 32.08
CA GLY A 81 -4.19 -6.06 33.08
C GLY A 81 -3.22 -5.04 32.48
N GLN A 82 -3.22 -4.87 31.15
CA GLN A 82 -2.35 -3.95 30.42
C GLN A 82 -3.08 -2.63 30.20
N ARG A 83 -2.36 -1.52 30.17
CA ARG A 83 -2.94 -0.25 29.69
C ARG A 83 -3.02 -0.34 28.16
N GLN A 84 -4.16 -0.80 27.64
CA GLN A 84 -4.50 -0.58 26.24
C GLN A 84 -5.51 0.57 26.18
N PRO A 85 -5.13 1.70 25.57
CA PRO A 85 -6.06 2.81 25.37
C PRO A 85 -7.26 2.32 24.58
N LEU A 86 -8.48 2.55 25.08
CA LEU A 86 -9.71 2.18 24.40
C LEU A 86 -9.75 2.75 22.97
N MET A 87 -9.18 3.94 22.79
CA MET A 87 -9.08 4.62 21.51
C MET A 87 -8.27 3.79 20.50
N ASP A 88 -7.13 3.24 20.87
CA ASP A 88 -6.32 2.41 19.98
C ASP A 88 -7.07 1.15 19.57
N MET A 89 -7.77 0.52 20.51
CA MET A 89 -8.58 -0.65 20.22
C MET A 89 -9.66 -0.27 19.21
N LEU A 90 -10.36 0.84 19.43
CA LEU A 90 -11.42 1.33 18.55
C LEU A 90 -10.89 1.66 17.15
N LEU A 91 -9.79 2.40 17.05
CA LEU A 91 -9.17 2.81 15.78
C LEU A 91 -8.56 1.63 15.01
N SER A 92 -8.10 0.59 15.70
CA SER A 92 -7.62 -0.64 15.06
C SER A 92 -8.75 -1.44 14.39
N GLN A 93 -10.00 -1.20 14.77
CA GLN A 93 -11.17 -1.86 14.20
C GLN A 93 -11.77 -1.01 13.07
N PHE A 94 -11.29 -1.16 11.84
CA PHE A 94 -11.72 -0.33 10.70
C PHE A 94 -13.23 -0.27 10.51
N ALA A 95 -13.94 -1.38 10.72
CA ALA A 95 -15.38 -1.40 10.57
C ALA A 95 -16.13 -0.76 11.76
N ALA A 96 -15.50 -0.56 12.92
CA ALA A 96 -16.04 0.29 13.98
C ALA A 96 -15.84 1.77 13.63
N VAL A 97 -14.65 2.15 13.14
CA VAL A 97 -14.40 3.50 12.63
C VAL A 97 -15.38 3.85 11.51
N SER A 98 -15.53 2.99 10.50
CA SER A 98 -16.52 3.17 9.42
C SER A 98 -17.95 3.39 9.93
N LEU A 99 -18.37 2.70 10.98
CA LEU A 99 -19.68 2.92 11.59
C LEU A 99 -19.77 4.33 12.19
N LEU A 100 -18.77 4.76 12.95
CA LEU A 100 -18.71 6.11 13.51
C LEU A 100 -18.75 7.18 12.43
N ILE A 101 -18.04 6.97 11.31
CA ILE A 101 -18.07 7.86 10.15
C ILE A 101 -19.48 7.96 9.56
N LYS A 102 -20.19 6.84 9.41
CA LYS A 102 -21.58 6.82 8.94
C LYS A 102 -22.56 7.53 9.88
N GLN A 103 -22.21 7.65 11.17
CA GLN A 103 -22.96 8.37 12.19
C GLN A 103 -22.49 9.84 12.35
N ASP A 104 -21.78 10.38 11.35
CA ASP A 104 -21.24 11.76 11.32
C ASP A 104 -20.30 12.09 12.50
N LYS A 105 -19.56 11.08 12.99
CA LYS A 105 -18.56 11.24 14.07
C LYS A 105 -17.13 11.46 13.58
N ALA A 106 -16.94 11.76 12.29
CA ALA A 106 -15.63 12.07 11.72
C ALA A 106 -14.90 13.19 12.47
N ASP A 107 -15.60 14.27 12.78
CA ASP A 107 -15.00 15.44 13.44
C ASP A 107 -14.64 15.13 14.90
N ALA A 108 -15.51 14.41 15.61
CA ALA A 108 -15.22 13.94 16.96
C ALA A 108 -14.02 12.97 17.01
N LEU A 109 -13.83 12.14 15.98
CA LEU A 109 -12.65 11.28 15.86
C LEU A 109 -11.37 12.09 15.68
N ILE A 110 -11.41 13.13 14.83
CA ILE A 110 -10.27 14.04 14.63
C ILE A 110 -9.92 14.75 15.93
N GLU A 111 -10.92 15.32 16.63
CA GLU A 111 -10.74 15.99 17.92
C GLU A 111 -10.12 15.04 18.96
N ALA A 112 -10.63 13.80 19.06
CA ALA A 112 -10.12 12.82 20.00
C ALA A 112 -8.67 12.40 19.71
N VAL A 113 -8.31 12.25 18.42
CA VAL A 113 -6.93 11.96 18.03
C VAL A 113 -6.02 13.17 18.26
N GLN A 114 -6.49 14.40 18.03
CA GLN A 114 -5.72 15.61 18.30
C GLN A 114 -5.46 15.82 19.80
N ALA A 115 -6.42 15.47 20.65
CA ALA A 115 -6.30 15.54 22.10
C ALA A 115 -5.37 14.47 22.69
N SER A 116 -4.98 13.46 21.91
CA SER A 116 -4.10 12.38 22.37
C SER A 116 -2.68 12.88 22.69
N ASP A 117 -2.00 12.16 23.57
CA ASP A 117 -0.57 12.35 23.86
C ASP A 117 0.27 12.36 22.59
N GLU A 118 1.33 13.19 22.59
CA GLU A 118 2.23 13.39 21.44
C GLU A 118 2.75 12.05 20.89
N ALA A 119 3.16 11.13 21.76
CA ALA A 119 3.70 9.82 21.40
C ALA A 119 2.70 8.92 20.65
N ASP A 120 1.39 9.10 20.87
CA ASP A 120 0.34 8.26 20.29
C ASP A 120 -0.37 8.92 19.11
N ARG A 121 -0.33 10.24 19.04
CA ARG A 121 -1.06 11.05 18.06
C ARG A 121 -0.76 10.65 16.63
N GLY A 122 0.50 10.53 16.24
CA GLY A 122 0.89 10.17 14.87
C GLY A 122 0.43 8.77 14.46
N ARG A 123 0.52 7.81 15.39
CA ARG A 123 0.02 6.45 15.21
C ARG A 123 -1.49 6.42 15.02
N ARG A 124 -2.25 7.13 15.86
CA ARG A 124 -3.72 7.18 15.81
C ARG A 124 -4.24 7.90 14.57
N TRP A 125 -3.61 9.01 14.18
CA TRP A 125 -3.84 9.61 12.86
C TRP A 125 -3.57 8.61 11.75
N GLY A 126 -2.44 7.91 11.81
CA GLY A 126 -2.11 6.86 10.84
C GLY A 126 -3.15 5.74 10.75
N MET A 127 -3.81 5.38 11.86
CA MET A 127 -4.93 4.43 11.83
C MET A 127 -6.15 5.01 11.09
N LEU A 128 -6.50 6.27 11.34
CA LEU A 128 -7.64 6.93 10.67
C LEU A 128 -7.45 7.02 9.16
N VAL A 129 -6.28 7.44 8.66
CA VAL A 129 -6.08 7.63 7.20
C VAL A 129 -6.12 6.32 6.40
N ARG A 130 -5.95 5.17 7.09
CA ARG A 130 -6.06 3.84 6.49
C ARG A 130 -7.51 3.39 6.30
N VAL A 131 -8.46 4.05 6.94
CA VAL A 131 -9.90 3.78 6.78
C VAL A 131 -10.43 4.57 5.60
N ALA A 132 -10.76 3.89 4.50
CA ALA A 132 -11.23 4.53 3.27
C ALA A 132 -12.48 5.42 3.48
N ASP A 133 -13.41 5.02 4.35
CA ASP A 133 -14.60 5.82 4.67
C ASP A 133 -14.24 7.16 5.31
N PHE A 134 -13.20 7.21 6.15
CA PHE A 134 -12.72 8.46 6.75
C PHE A 134 -12.17 9.41 5.69
N VAL A 135 -11.30 8.90 4.80
CA VAL A 135 -10.75 9.67 3.68
C VAL A 135 -11.88 10.17 2.76
N ASN A 136 -12.86 9.32 2.46
CA ASN A 136 -14.00 9.68 1.62
C ASN A 136 -14.84 10.80 2.24
N VAL A 137 -15.08 10.77 3.56
CA VAL A 137 -15.79 11.86 4.24
C VAL A 137 -14.98 13.15 4.23
N LEU A 138 -13.66 13.12 4.44
CA LEU A 138 -12.82 14.32 4.27
C LEU A 138 -12.92 14.87 2.84
N LYS A 139 -12.86 14.01 1.83
CA LYS A 139 -13.04 14.40 0.42
C LYS A 139 -14.39 15.05 0.17
N GLN A 140 -15.49 14.46 0.66
CA GLN A 140 -16.84 15.01 0.51
C GLN A 140 -17.02 16.35 1.24
N LYS A 141 -16.42 16.49 2.42
CA LYS A 141 -16.41 17.73 3.20
C LYS A 141 -15.39 18.76 2.68
N LYS A 142 -14.64 18.46 1.60
CA LYS A 142 -13.56 19.30 1.04
C LYS A 142 -12.47 19.66 2.05
N ARG A 143 -12.10 18.69 2.89
CA ARG A 143 -11.14 18.81 4.00
C ARG A 143 -9.94 17.89 3.83
N LEU A 144 -9.51 17.64 2.59
CA LEU A 144 -8.33 16.80 2.34
C LEU A 144 -7.03 17.48 2.81
N GLU A 145 -7.02 18.80 2.99
CA GLU A 145 -5.93 19.54 3.62
C GLU A 145 -5.64 19.09 5.06
N ASP A 146 -6.63 18.56 5.77
CA ASP A 146 -6.44 18.07 7.15
C ASP A 146 -5.43 16.90 7.18
N LEU A 147 -5.31 16.15 6.09
CA LEU A 147 -4.30 15.10 5.94
C LEU A 147 -2.87 15.65 5.88
N PHE A 148 -2.67 16.91 5.52
CA PHE A 148 -1.35 17.55 5.56
C PHE A 148 -1.15 18.36 6.83
N ALA A 149 -2.21 18.97 7.34
CA ALA A 149 -2.15 19.84 8.52
C ALA A 149 -1.43 19.17 9.70
N PHE A 150 -1.73 17.89 9.97
CA PHE A 150 -1.03 17.15 11.01
C PHE A 150 0.48 17.00 10.72
N ALA A 151 0.85 16.56 9.51
CA ALA A 151 2.27 16.40 9.15
C ALA A 151 3.06 17.71 9.16
N GLU A 152 2.41 18.83 8.83
CA GLU A 152 3.06 20.15 8.80
C GLU A 152 3.21 20.74 10.21
N GLN A 153 2.29 20.44 11.13
CA GLN A 153 2.30 20.93 12.50
C GLN A 153 3.16 20.09 13.45
N GLU A 154 3.23 18.78 13.20
CA GLU A 154 3.97 17.84 14.06
C GLU A 154 5.49 18.10 14.02
N GLN A 155 6.05 18.37 15.20
CA GLN A 155 7.47 18.71 15.36
C GLN A 155 8.30 17.46 15.61
N ASP A 156 7.75 16.45 16.28
CA ASP A 156 8.45 15.20 16.50
C ASP A 156 8.60 14.41 15.20
N VAL A 157 9.85 14.22 14.78
CA VAL A 157 10.17 13.58 13.49
C VAL A 157 9.71 12.13 13.45
N ALA A 158 9.77 11.41 14.59
CA ALA A 158 9.37 10.01 14.65
C ALA A 158 7.86 9.86 14.50
N THR A 159 7.09 10.65 15.25
CA THR A 159 5.61 10.69 15.22
C THR A 159 5.10 11.12 13.85
N ARG A 160 5.68 12.17 13.27
CA ARG A 160 5.39 12.59 11.89
C ARG A 160 5.73 11.50 10.88
N GLY A 161 6.85 10.80 11.04
CA GLY A 161 7.26 9.69 10.17
C GLY A 161 6.26 8.53 10.18
N GLN A 162 5.80 8.11 11.35
CA GLN A 162 4.79 7.05 11.48
C GLN A 162 3.47 7.41 10.78
N TYR A 163 3.03 8.66 10.94
CA TYR A 163 1.86 9.18 10.25
C TYR A 163 2.04 9.18 8.73
N LEU A 164 3.13 9.78 8.24
CA LEU A 164 3.40 9.87 6.81
C LEU A 164 3.52 8.49 6.17
N GLN A 165 4.15 7.53 6.84
CA GLN A 165 4.19 6.16 6.35
C GLN A 165 2.78 5.57 6.19
N SER A 166 1.87 5.84 7.13
CA SER A 166 0.47 5.39 7.06
C SER A 166 -0.31 6.10 5.95
N LEU A 167 -0.10 7.42 5.80
CA LEU A 167 -0.72 8.22 4.74
C LEU A 167 -0.31 7.72 3.35
N PHE A 168 0.99 7.54 3.13
CA PHE A 168 1.55 7.12 1.83
C PHE A 168 1.24 5.66 1.49
N SER A 169 1.06 4.80 2.49
CA SER A 169 0.65 3.39 2.27
C SER A 169 -0.86 3.21 2.11
N SER A 170 -1.67 4.23 2.41
CA SER A 170 -3.12 4.21 2.19
C SER A 170 -3.44 4.58 0.75
N SER A 171 -3.77 3.59 -0.08
CA SER A 171 -4.18 3.83 -1.48
C SER A 171 -5.38 4.77 -1.56
N ALA A 172 -6.37 4.63 -0.67
CA ALA A 172 -7.52 5.52 -0.62
C ALA A 172 -7.11 6.99 -0.37
N ALA A 173 -6.20 7.24 0.57
CA ALA A 173 -5.73 8.59 0.88
C ALA A 173 -4.90 9.18 -0.27
N VAL A 174 -3.93 8.43 -0.77
CA VAL A 174 -3.07 8.86 -1.88
C VAL A 174 -3.90 9.15 -3.13
N ASP A 175 -4.82 8.26 -3.48
CA ASP A 175 -5.71 8.43 -4.63
C ASP A 175 -6.60 9.68 -4.48
N ALA A 176 -7.22 9.87 -3.30
CA ALA A 176 -8.05 11.05 -3.04
C ALA A 176 -7.27 12.36 -3.17
N LEU A 177 -6.03 12.39 -2.67
CA LEU A 177 -5.15 13.55 -2.75
C LEU A 177 -4.69 13.84 -4.19
N ILE A 178 -4.39 12.80 -4.98
CA ILE A 178 -4.04 12.95 -6.41
C ILE A 178 -5.24 13.46 -7.22
N GLU A 179 -6.43 12.91 -6.97
CA GLU A 179 -7.67 13.33 -7.63
C GLU A 179 -8.03 14.79 -7.31
N ASP A 180 -7.75 15.24 -6.08
CA ASP A 180 -7.90 16.63 -5.65
C ASP A 180 -6.78 17.56 -6.17
N GLY A 181 -5.80 17.03 -6.91
CA GLY A 181 -4.70 17.80 -7.49
C GLY A 181 -3.62 18.22 -6.48
N ARG A 182 -3.47 17.48 -5.38
CA ARG A 182 -2.49 17.75 -4.31
C ARG A 182 -1.24 16.89 -4.37
N TYR A 183 -0.90 16.36 -5.54
CA TYR A 183 0.25 15.47 -5.69
C TYR A 183 1.59 16.19 -5.43
N GLU A 184 1.71 17.48 -5.79
CA GLU A 184 2.92 18.26 -5.50
C GLU A 184 3.12 18.47 -4.00
N GLN A 185 2.03 18.60 -3.23
CA GLN A 185 2.10 18.71 -1.77
C GLN A 185 2.55 17.38 -1.17
N LEU A 186 2.01 16.24 -1.62
CA LEU A 186 2.52 14.92 -1.24
C LEU A 186 4.01 14.78 -1.53
N PHE A 187 4.42 15.11 -2.76
CA PHE A 187 5.81 15.00 -3.16
C PHE A 187 6.73 15.87 -2.28
N ARG A 188 6.34 17.12 -2.03
CA ARG A 188 7.07 18.07 -1.19
C ARG A 188 7.23 17.56 0.25
N VAL A 189 6.16 17.03 0.83
CA VAL A 189 6.19 16.49 2.21
C VAL A 189 7.14 15.30 2.31
N ALA A 190 7.17 14.40 1.31
CA ALA A 190 8.16 13.34 1.27
C ALA A 190 9.58 13.88 1.11
N GLU A 191 9.80 14.83 0.19
CA GLU A 191 11.12 15.40 -0.10
C GLU A 191 11.73 16.14 1.08
N GLN A 192 10.92 16.90 1.81
CA GLN A 192 11.34 17.69 2.96
C GLN A 192 11.43 16.88 4.26
N PHE A 193 11.11 15.58 4.23
CA PHE A 193 11.17 14.76 5.43
C PHE A 193 12.61 14.63 5.95
N PRO A 194 12.91 14.98 7.22
CA PRO A 194 14.30 15.06 7.70
C PRO A 194 15.02 13.71 7.78
N ASP A 195 14.31 12.63 8.09
CA ASP A 195 14.93 11.29 8.23
C ASP A 195 15.24 10.69 6.85
N GLU A 196 16.53 10.72 6.49
CA GLU A 196 17.05 10.19 5.23
C GLU A 196 16.83 8.69 5.06
N SER A 197 16.67 7.93 6.14
CA SER A 197 16.41 6.48 6.07
C SER A 197 14.95 6.17 5.73
N GLN A 198 14.04 7.07 6.08
CA GLN A 198 12.60 6.94 5.82
C GLN A 198 12.18 7.63 4.52
N ARG A 199 12.86 8.70 4.11
CA ARG A 199 12.55 9.46 2.89
C ARG A 199 12.41 8.56 1.63
N PRO A 200 13.32 7.60 1.36
CA PRO A 200 13.15 6.65 0.25
C PRO A 200 11.85 5.84 0.32
N ARG A 201 11.40 5.45 1.52
CA ARG A 201 10.18 4.65 1.70
C ARG A 201 8.91 5.46 1.40
N LEU A 202 8.91 6.75 1.76
CA LEU A 202 7.83 7.68 1.42
C LEU A 202 7.76 7.84 -0.11
N PHE A 203 8.89 8.05 -0.78
CA PHE A 203 8.93 8.11 -2.24
C PHE A 203 8.53 6.80 -2.90
N ALA A 204 8.91 5.65 -2.34
CA ALA A 204 8.58 4.34 -2.92
C ALA A 204 7.08 4.14 -3.10
N SER A 205 6.30 4.55 -2.10
CA SER A 205 4.83 4.42 -2.13
C SER A 205 4.20 5.27 -3.23
N PHE A 206 4.75 6.45 -3.48
CA PHE A 206 4.34 7.33 -4.57
C PHE A 206 4.78 6.78 -5.94
N ALA A 207 6.01 6.28 -6.02
CA ALA A 207 6.65 5.85 -7.25
C ALA A 207 6.02 4.60 -7.91
N VAL A 208 5.19 3.86 -7.16
CA VAL A 208 4.50 2.65 -7.65
C VAL A 208 2.98 2.78 -7.67
N ASN A 209 2.42 3.93 -7.30
CA ASN A 209 0.97 4.14 -7.36
C ASN A 209 0.56 4.45 -8.83
N PRO A 210 -0.30 3.61 -9.47
CA PRO A 210 -0.68 3.83 -10.86
C PRO A 210 -1.37 5.17 -11.12
N LYS A 211 -2.24 5.64 -10.22
CA LYS A 211 -2.91 6.95 -10.37
C LYS A 211 -1.93 8.11 -10.25
N ALA A 212 -0.94 7.99 -9.36
CA ALA A 212 0.12 8.99 -9.23
C ALA A 212 0.91 9.10 -10.53
N ILE A 213 1.31 7.95 -11.09
CA ILE A 213 2.00 7.87 -12.37
C ILE A 213 1.16 8.45 -13.50
N GLU A 214 -0.10 8.03 -13.65
CA GLU A 214 -1.01 8.55 -14.67
C GLU A 214 -1.17 10.07 -14.58
N ARG A 215 -1.33 10.61 -13.37
CA ARG A 215 -1.44 12.05 -13.16
C ARG A 215 -0.15 12.78 -13.54
N LEU A 216 1.01 12.30 -13.11
CA LEU A 216 2.31 12.87 -13.46
C LEU A 216 2.54 12.86 -14.97
N LEU A 217 2.16 11.79 -15.65
CA LEU A 217 2.24 11.71 -17.12
C LEU A 217 1.35 12.75 -17.78
N LYS A 218 0.10 12.88 -17.31
CA LYS A 218 -0.85 13.90 -17.80
C LYS A 218 -0.31 15.33 -17.60
N ASP A 219 0.38 15.58 -16.49
CA ASP A 219 0.97 16.88 -16.15
C ASP A 219 2.37 17.08 -16.78
N GLY A 220 2.80 16.16 -17.65
CA GLY A 220 4.07 16.26 -18.39
C GLY A 220 5.32 16.07 -17.52
N LYS A 221 5.19 15.42 -16.36
CA LYS A 221 6.25 15.25 -15.35
C LYS A 221 7.02 13.93 -15.51
N LEU A 222 7.25 13.47 -16.74
CA LEU A 222 7.96 12.21 -16.99
C LEU A 222 9.37 12.20 -16.37
N GLU A 223 10.13 13.30 -16.48
CA GLU A 223 11.48 13.39 -15.89
C GLU A 223 11.46 13.18 -14.38
N LEU A 224 10.39 13.60 -13.70
CA LEU A 224 10.25 13.36 -12.27
C LEU A 224 10.17 11.85 -12.00
N ILE A 225 9.32 11.13 -12.74
CA ILE A 225 9.15 9.67 -12.61
C ILE A 225 10.46 8.94 -12.90
N VAL A 226 11.16 9.30 -13.99
CA VAL A 226 12.43 8.67 -14.39
C VAL A 226 13.53 8.91 -13.35
N SER A 227 13.48 10.03 -12.62
CA SER A 227 14.43 10.34 -11.55
C SER A 227 14.14 9.61 -10.23
N LEU A 228 12.91 9.11 -10.02
CA LEU A 228 12.48 8.50 -8.75
C LEU A 228 13.38 7.36 -8.28
N PRO A 229 13.81 6.41 -9.13
CA PRO A 229 14.69 5.32 -8.69
C PRO A 229 15.97 5.81 -8.01
N GLY A 230 16.54 6.94 -8.45
CA GLY A 230 17.71 7.55 -7.83
C GLY A 230 17.49 8.04 -6.39
N LYS A 231 16.23 8.20 -5.98
CA LYS A 231 15.82 8.60 -4.62
C LYS A 231 15.42 7.40 -3.73
N LEU A 232 15.46 6.18 -4.27
CA LEU A 232 15.01 4.96 -3.58
C LEU A 232 16.20 4.13 -3.09
N ASP A 233 16.04 3.41 -1.98
CA ASP A 233 16.96 2.34 -1.61
C ASP A 233 16.84 1.13 -2.57
N ALA A 234 17.81 0.22 -2.55
CA ALA A 234 17.83 -0.93 -3.46
C ALA A 234 16.56 -1.80 -3.36
N GLY A 235 15.96 -1.93 -2.17
CA GLY A 235 14.71 -2.67 -1.99
C GLY A 235 13.56 -2.03 -2.75
N ASN A 236 13.41 -0.72 -2.59
CA ASN A 236 12.36 0.07 -3.20
C ASN A 236 12.59 0.32 -4.69
N GLN A 237 13.83 0.44 -5.16
CA GLN A 237 14.18 0.48 -6.59
C GLN A 237 13.69 -0.79 -7.31
N ARG A 238 13.89 -1.97 -6.70
CA ARG A 238 13.42 -3.24 -7.27
C ARG A 238 11.91 -3.25 -7.43
N ASN A 239 11.19 -2.86 -6.36
CA ASN A 239 9.73 -2.76 -6.43
C ASN A 239 9.29 -1.75 -7.50
N PHE A 240 9.96 -0.59 -7.60
CA PHE A 240 9.68 0.38 -8.64
C PHE A 240 9.76 -0.22 -10.04
N TYR A 241 10.89 -0.85 -10.41
CA TYR A 241 11.03 -1.40 -11.76
C TYR A 241 10.02 -2.51 -12.05
N GLN A 242 9.72 -3.37 -11.07
CA GLN A 242 8.74 -4.44 -11.22
C GLN A 242 7.32 -3.91 -11.48
N GLN A 243 6.95 -2.79 -10.86
CA GLN A 243 5.63 -2.19 -11.07
C GLN A 243 5.62 -1.31 -12.33
N ALA A 244 6.59 -0.40 -12.47
CA ALA A 244 6.67 0.57 -13.56
C ALA A 244 6.65 -0.10 -14.95
N PHE A 245 7.37 -1.21 -15.12
CA PHE A 245 7.46 -1.90 -16.41
C PHE A 245 6.13 -2.56 -16.82
N GLY A 246 5.25 -2.82 -15.85
CA GLY A 246 3.89 -3.31 -16.09
C GLY A 246 2.85 -2.23 -16.35
N ILE A 247 3.19 -0.94 -16.20
CA ILE A 247 2.26 0.17 -16.41
C ILE A 247 2.37 0.66 -17.85
N GLU A 248 1.42 0.26 -18.71
CA GLU A 248 1.45 0.55 -20.15
C GLU A 248 1.66 2.04 -20.47
N PRO A 249 0.87 2.99 -19.92
CA PRO A 249 1.02 4.41 -20.28
C PRO A 249 2.38 4.99 -19.89
N LEU A 250 2.99 4.49 -18.81
CA LEU A 250 4.31 4.90 -18.39
C LEU A 250 5.38 4.41 -19.34
N MET A 251 5.34 3.12 -19.70
CA MET A 251 6.33 2.57 -20.60
C MET A 251 6.25 3.20 -22.00
N GLU A 252 5.05 3.41 -22.54
CA GLU A 252 4.87 4.14 -23.79
C GLU A 252 5.50 5.55 -23.72
N ALA A 253 5.25 6.30 -22.64
CA ALA A 253 5.82 7.62 -22.46
C ALA A 253 7.36 7.61 -22.32
N ILE A 254 7.91 6.65 -21.58
CA ILE A 254 9.37 6.45 -21.43
C ILE A 254 10.01 6.17 -22.79
N ILE A 255 9.41 5.27 -23.57
CA ILE A 255 9.91 4.88 -24.90
C ILE A 255 9.80 6.05 -25.87
N ASP A 256 8.68 6.78 -25.84
CA ASP A 256 8.42 7.92 -26.73
C ASP A 256 9.35 9.10 -26.54
N LYS A 257 9.90 9.25 -25.33
CA LYS A 257 10.86 10.28 -24.97
C LYS A 257 12.31 9.81 -25.01
N ASP A 258 12.56 8.63 -25.60
CA ASP A 258 13.90 8.03 -25.72
C ASP A 258 14.60 7.83 -24.36
N LYS A 259 13.81 7.62 -23.30
CA LYS A 259 14.27 7.41 -21.91
C LYS A 259 14.38 5.93 -21.53
N PHE A 260 14.04 5.02 -22.44
CA PHE A 260 14.06 3.58 -22.15
C PHE A 260 15.45 3.10 -21.71
N LYS A 261 16.53 3.57 -22.35
CA LYS A 261 17.89 3.22 -21.93
C LYS A 261 18.19 3.65 -20.49
N GLU A 262 17.78 4.87 -20.13
CA GLU A 262 18.01 5.45 -18.80
C GLU A 262 17.32 4.64 -17.71
N ILE A 263 16.05 4.24 -17.91
CA ILE A 263 15.30 3.46 -16.93
C ILE A 263 15.85 2.02 -16.79
N CYS A 264 16.46 1.49 -17.86
CA CYS A 264 16.94 0.11 -17.92
C CYS A 264 18.40 -0.07 -17.48
N GLN A 265 19.22 0.99 -17.56
CA GLN A 265 20.64 0.91 -17.22
C GLN A 265 20.89 0.35 -15.80
N PRO A 266 20.15 0.76 -14.75
CA PRO A 266 20.36 0.20 -13.40
C PRO A 266 20.04 -1.29 -13.31
N LEU A 267 19.14 -1.81 -14.15
CA LEU A 267 18.82 -3.25 -14.22
C LEU A 267 19.92 -4.07 -14.90
N LEU A 268 20.67 -3.45 -15.83
CA LEU A 268 21.83 -4.10 -16.45
C LEU A 268 23.01 -4.19 -15.46
N GLU A 269 23.17 -3.17 -14.63
CA GLU A 269 24.28 -3.01 -13.68
C GLU A 269 24.05 -3.71 -12.32
N THR A 270 22.79 -4.00 -11.97
CA THR A 270 22.47 -4.60 -10.67
C THR A 270 23.00 -6.03 -10.51
N LYS A 271 23.45 -6.35 -9.29
CA LYS A 271 23.79 -7.72 -8.88
C LYS A 271 22.55 -8.55 -8.55
N ASP A 272 21.39 -7.92 -8.30
CA ASP A 272 20.15 -8.64 -8.03
C ASP A 272 19.48 -9.10 -9.34
N ARG A 273 19.97 -10.23 -9.85
CA ARG A 273 19.50 -10.83 -11.10
C ARG A 273 18.04 -11.30 -11.03
N TYR A 274 17.57 -11.75 -9.86
CA TYR A 274 16.19 -12.18 -9.68
C TYR A 274 15.22 -11.02 -9.93
N SER A 275 15.47 -9.88 -9.28
CA SER A 275 14.58 -8.74 -9.38
C SER A 275 14.63 -8.07 -10.76
N ALA A 276 15.81 -8.07 -11.40
CA ALA A 276 15.95 -7.66 -12.79
C ALA A 276 15.14 -8.56 -13.72
N GLY A 277 15.23 -9.88 -13.59
CA GLY A 277 14.45 -10.83 -14.37
C GLY A 277 12.93 -10.65 -14.20
N MET A 278 12.45 -10.37 -12.98
CA MET A 278 11.03 -10.06 -12.73
C MET A 278 10.58 -8.76 -13.41
N ALA A 279 11.41 -7.72 -13.43
CA ALA A 279 11.11 -6.49 -14.15
C ALA A 279 11.08 -6.72 -15.67
N VAL A 280 12.05 -7.47 -16.21
CA VAL A 280 12.08 -7.85 -17.63
C VAL A 280 10.85 -8.68 -18.01
N GLN A 281 10.46 -9.65 -17.19
CA GLN A 281 9.22 -10.40 -17.36
C GLN A 281 7.99 -9.48 -17.48
N ARG A 282 7.87 -8.47 -16.61
CA ARG A 282 6.75 -7.50 -16.63
C ARG A 282 6.74 -6.68 -17.92
N LEU A 283 7.90 -6.26 -18.40
CA LEU A 283 8.04 -5.56 -19.67
C LEU A 283 7.65 -6.46 -20.86
N VAL A 284 8.11 -7.72 -20.89
CA VAL A 284 7.75 -8.67 -21.96
C VAL A 284 6.25 -8.92 -21.99
N TYR A 285 5.57 -8.92 -20.84
CA TYR A 285 4.12 -9.01 -20.78
C TYR A 285 3.38 -7.75 -21.24
N ASN A 286 4.06 -6.61 -21.35
CA ASN A 286 3.51 -5.34 -21.80
C ASN A 286 3.62 -5.22 -23.32
N GLY A 287 2.73 -5.91 -24.05
CA GLY A 287 2.78 -6.03 -25.52
C GLY A 287 2.84 -4.68 -26.25
N LYS A 288 2.13 -3.65 -25.76
CA LYS A 288 2.18 -2.31 -26.33
C LYS A 288 3.55 -1.66 -26.18
N ALA A 289 4.21 -1.81 -25.03
CA ALA A 289 5.57 -1.33 -24.86
C ALA A 289 6.53 -2.00 -25.85
N ILE A 290 6.37 -3.31 -26.12
CA ILE A 290 7.18 -4.04 -27.10
C ILE A 290 6.95 -3.53 -28.52
N GLU A 291 5.69 -3.35 -28.93
CA GLU A 291 5.34 -2.74 -30.22
C GLU A 291 5.95 -1.34 -30.34
N ARG A 292 5.89 -0.56 -29.26
CA ARG A 292 6.46 0.79 -29.25
C ARG A 292 7.98 0.79 -29.35
N LEU A 293 8.66 -0.15 -28.69
CA LEU A 293 10.12 -0.34 -28.82
C LEU A 293 10.50 -0.69 -30.26
N ARG A 294 9.72 -1.52 -30.96
CA ARG A 294 9.91 -1.80 -32.39
C ARG A 294 9.80 -0.52 -33.21
N ASP A 295 8.71 0.21 -33.03
CA ASP A 295 8.43 1.42 -33.82
C ASP A 295 9.49 2.51 -33.59
N LYS A 296 10.09 2.56 -32.39
CA LYS A 296 11.19 3.46 -32.03
C LYS A 296 12.59 2.91 -32.31
N GLN A 297 12.71 1.72 -32.91
CA GLN A 297 14.00 1.06 -33.17
C GLN A 297 14.86 0.89 -31.90
N GLN A 298 14.21 0.60 -30.76
CA GLN A 298 14.85 0.41 -29.46
C GLN A 298 14.85 -1.06 -29.00
N LEU A 299 14.48 -2.01 -29.86
CA LEU A 299 14.44 -3.45 -29.52
C LEU A 299 15.80 -4.01 -29.10
N ASP A 300 16.91 -3.45 -29.58
CA ASP A 300 18.26 -3.82 -29.12
C ASP A 300 18.43 -3.64 -27.61
N GLN A 301 17.77 -2.64 -27.02
CA GLN A 301 17.84 -2.40 -25.58
C GLN A 301 17.08 -3.48 -24.80
N LEU A 302 15.95 -3.96 -25.33
CA LEU A 302 15.25 -5.12 -24.79
C LEU A 302 16.09 -6.39 -24.90
N MET A 303 16.76 -6.60 -26.04
CA MET A 303 17.67 -7.75 -26.22
C MET A 303 18.83 -7.72 -25.22
N ALA A 304 19.39 -6.54 -24.94
CA ALA A 304 20.42 -6.38 -23.92
C ALA A 304 19.90 -6.74 -22.51
N LEU A 305 18.67 -6.36 -22.17
CA LEU A 305 18.03 -6.73 -20.89
C LEU A 305 17.77 -8.22 -20.77
N LEU A 306 17.26 -8.85 -21.84
CA LEU A 306 17.03 -10.29 -21.89
C LEU A 306 18.35 -11.07 -21.75
N ALA A 307 19.44 -10.55 -22.33
CA ALA A 307 20.78 -11.13 -22.17
C ALA A 307 21.34 -10.98 -20.76
N ALA A 308 21.02 -9.89 -20.06
CA ALA A 308 21.45 -9.66 -18.69
C ALA A 308 20.62 -10.47 -17.66
N ASP A 309 19.44 -10.97 -18.04
CA ASP A 309 18.58 -11.81 -17.21
C ASP A 309 19.10 -13.26 -17.12
N GLN A 310 20.13 -13.44 -16.29
CA GLN A 310 20.71 -14.75 -15.99
C GLN A 310 19.73 -15.70 -15.27
N ALA A 311 18.72 -15.16 -14.57
CA ALA A 311 17.72 -15.98 -13.91
C ALA A 311 16.74 -16.62 -14.92
N GLY A 312 16.70 -16.09 -16.15
CA GLY A 312 15.94 -16.64 -17.26
C GLY A 312 14.44 -16.41 -17.17
N TYR A 313 13.96 -15.50 -16.33
CA TYR A 313 12.52 -15.20 -16.17
C TYR A 313 11.91 -14.55 -17.41
N GLY A 314 12.59 -13.53 -17.94
CA GLY A 314 12.22 -12.87 -19.20
C GLY A 314 12.22 -13.85 -20.36
N MET A 315 13.23 -14.73 -20.41
CA MET A 315 13.29 -15.80 -21.40
C MET A 315 12.14 -16.79 -21.23
N GLN A 316 11.87 -17.28 -20.02
CA GLN A 316 10.76 -18.20 -19.76
C GLN A 316 9.42 -17.61 -20.22
N VAL A 317 9.20 -16.32 -19.97
CA VAL A 317 7.97 -15.62 -20.37
C VAL A 317 7.90 -15.43 -21.87
N LEU A 318 9.02 -15.06 -22.49
CA LEU A 318 9.15 -14.97 -23.94
C LEU A 318 8.78 -16.30 -24.59
N PHE A 319 9.21 -17.44 -24.02
CA PHE A 319 8.83 -18.75 -24.53
C PHE A 319 7.39 -19.17 -24.19
N GLN A 320 6.88 -18.85 -23.00
CA GLN A 320 5.47 -19.06 -22.66
C GLN A 320 4.53 -18.25 -23.57
N SER A 321 5.00 -17.12 -24.10
CA SER A 321 4.23 -16.31 -25.04
C SER A 321 3.93 -17.02 -26.37
N PHE A 322 4.78 -17.97 -26.81
CA PHE A 322 4.50 -18.79 -27.99
C PHE A 322 3.20 -19.59 -27.87
N GLY A 323 2.84 -20.03 -26.66
CA GLY A 323 1.68 -20.87 -26.44
C GLY A 323 0.39 -20.14 -26.08
N SER A 324 0.44 -18.83 -25.79
CA SER A 324 -0.66 -18.12 -25.11
C SER A 324 -1.41 -17.08 -25.94
N GLY A 325 -1.11 -16.94 -27.24
CA GLY A 325 -1.90 -16.11 -28.17
C GLY A 325 -1.89 -14.60 -27.89
N ARG A 326 -0.94 -14.11 -27.09
CA ARG A 326 -0.66 -12.68 -26.92
C ARG A 326 0.14 -12.15 -28.13
N PRO A 327 0.15 -10.83 -28.42
CA PRO A 327 0.97 -10.27 -29.50
C PRO A 327 2.38 -10.83 -29.36
N ASN A 328 2.80 -11.61 -30.37
CA ASN A 328 3.93 -12.51 -30.23
C ASN A 328 5.20 -11.65 -30.16
N VAL A 329 5.64 -11.31 -28.94
CA VAL A 329 6.88 -10.56 -28.69
C VAL A 329 8.04 -11.19 -29.45
N VAL A 330 8.04 -12.52 -29.55
CA VAL A 330 9.01 -13.24 -30.36
C VAL A 330 8.86 -12.93 -31.83
N GLN A 331 7.64 -12.92 -32.38
CA GLN A 331 7.41 -12.49 -33.76
C GLN A 331 7.91 -11.06 -33.99
N ILE A 332 7.63 -10.13 -33.08
CA ILE A 332 8.12 -8.74 -33.18
C ILE A 332 9.65 -8.71 -33.24
N LEU A 333 10.32 -9.49 -32.39
CA LEU A 333 11.78 -9.60 -32.37
C LEU A 333 12.33 -10.28 -33.64
N LEU A 334 11.65 -11.30 -34.16
CA LEU A 334 12.01 -12.00 -35.39
C LEU A 334 11.85 -11.09 -36.61
N ASP A 335 10.74 -10.36 -36.72
CA ASP A 335 10.47 -9.40 -37.79
C ASP A 335 11.49 -8.26 -37.78
N ALA A 336 12.02 -7.91 -36.61
CA ALA A 336 13.09 -6.94 -36.43
C ALA A 336 14.50 -7.52 -36.66
N GLY A 337 14.63 -8.80 -37.02
CA GLY A 337 15.92 -9.42 -37.35
C GLY A 337 16.72 -9.91 -36.15
N HIS A 338 16.14 -10.02 -34.95
CA HIS A 338 16.84 -10.50 -33.75
C HIS A 338 16.88 -12.04 -33.62
N PHE A 339 16.71 -12.80 -34.70
CA PHE A 339 16.74 -14.26 -34.68
C PHE A 339 18.04 -14.82 -34.07
N ASP A 340 19.20 -14.35 -34.54
CA ASP A 340 20.50 -14.82 -34.04
C ASP A 340 20.70 -14.47 -32.57
N GLY A 341 20.22 -13.30 -32.14
CA GLY A 341 20.24 -12.88 -30.76
C GLY A 341 19.39 -13.80 -29.88
N LEU A 342 18.16 -14.10 -30.30
CA LEU A 342 17.28 -15.04 -29.59
C LEU A 342 17.87 -16.44 -29.53
N LEU A 343 18.43 -16.95 -30.63
CA LEU A 343 19.07 -18.25 -30.67
C LEU A 343 20.26 -18.31 -29.70
N LYS A 344 21.08 -17.27 -29.66
CA LYS A 344 22.18 -17.14 -28.71
C LYS A 344 21.69 -17.15 -27.26
N LEU A 345 20.62 -16.42 -26.94
CA LEU A 345 20.04 -16.43 -25.59
C LEU A 345 19.56 -17.82 -25.16
N ILE A 346 19.00 -18.61 -26.08
CA ILE A 346 18.62 -20.01 -25.80
C ILE A 346 19.86 -20.86 -25.53
N GLN A 347 20.89 -20.73 -26.38
CA GLN A 347 22.13 -21.49 -26.28
C GLN A 347 22.92 -21.18 -25.00
N ASP A 348 22.91 -19.91 -24.59
CA ASP A 348 23.60 -19.42 -23.39
C ASP A 348 22.80 -19.69 -22.11
N ASN A 349 21.55 -20.16 -22.20
CA ASN A 349 20.72 -20.44 -21.02
C ASN A 349 21.32 -21.56 -20.16
N GLU A 350 21.69 -21.25 -18.92
CA GLU A 350 22.38 -22.18 -18.01
C GLU A 350 21.53 -23.39 -17.58
N GLN A 351 20.20 -23.36 -17.74
CA GLN A 351 19.30 -24.45 -17.36
C GLN A 351 19.05 -25.39 -18.56
N PRO A 352 19.61 -26.62 -18.57
CA PRO A 352 19.50 -27.53 -19.71
C PRO A 352 18.06 -27.94 -20.05
N SER A 353 17.20 -28.05 -19.03
CA SER A 353 15.76 -28.36 -19.19
C SER A 353 15.04 -27.28 -20.00
N ASN A 354 15.30 -26.01 -19.70
CA ASN A 354 14.70 -24.88 -20.40
C ASN A 354 15.23 -24.83 -21.83
N ARG A 355 16.53 -25.03 -22.02
CA ARG A 355 17.16 -25.09 -23.35
C ARG A 355 16.54 -26.19 -24.22
N ALA A 356 16.35 -27.40 -23.69
CA ALA A 356 15.70 -28.49 -24.40
C ALA A 356 14.26 -28.14 -24.78
N GLN A 357 13.49 -27.63 -23.83
CA GLN A 357 12.12 -27.16 -24.06
C GLN A 357 12.04 -26.10 -25.17
N TYR A 358 12.94 -25.11 -25.16
CA TYR A 358 12.95 -24.01 -26.13
C TYR A 358 13.40 -24.47 -27.53
N LEU A 359 14.26 -25.48 -27.61
CA LEU A 359 14.70 -26.08 -28.87
C LEU A 359 13.76 -27.19 -29.38
N GLY A 360 12.70 -27.52 -28.63
CA GLY A 360 11.79 -28.62 -28.96
C GLY A 360 12.45 -30.00 -28.94
N ARG A 361 13.39 -30.22 -28.00
CA ARG A 361 14.18 -31.45 -27.85
C ARG A 361 13.84 -32.24 -26.59
#